data_AF-A0A2S7PMX7-F1
#
_entry.id   AF-A0A2S7PMX7-F1
#
_cell.length_a   1.000
_cell.length_b   1.000
_cell.length_c   1.000
_cell.angle_alpha   90.00
_cell.angle_beta   90.00
_cell.angle_gamma   90.00
#
_symmetry.space_group_name_H-M   'P 1'
#
loop_
_entity.id
_entity.type
_entity.pdbx_description
1 polymer ?
#
loop_
_entity_poly.entity_id
_entity_poly.type
_entity_poly.pdbx_seq_one_letter_code
_entity_poly.pdbx_strand_id
1 'polypeptide(L)'
;MLRRCITPAQVRRCLKTLPKTLYSTYERILAEIDKEHIDMVITALKWLVIAERPLTLHELAEAVALGLEPRADFDIDNRLPDLTDIIRVLGSLVAVEVPLTRRFYWLHPEYDSDSDSEFCVNSVCHASDAVTTGNSDSPYYSPIVRLAHFSVREYLMSTLPKPWSTDHFNEADLHDFAAIACLNYIKLIMSHNSMFGDLYYYALSYWFMHAKNCKDHNRANSAKFFTFLSEFRLTAERPLERLLSLHI
;
A
#
# COMPACT_ATOMS: atom_id res chain seq x y z
N MET A 1 -6.29 -16.22 16.20
CA MET A 1 -6.21 -17.60 16.73
C MET A 1 -6.47 -17.68 18.23
N LEU A 2 -5.54 -17.26 19.10
CA LEU A 2 -5.77 -17.27 20.56
C LEU A 2 -6.85 -16.28 21.00
N ARG A 3 -6.97 -15.13 20.33
CA ARG A 3 -8.02 -14.12 20.56
C ARG A 3 -9.47 -14.67 20.50
N ARG A 4 -9.70 -15.83 19.85
CA ARG A 4 -11.03 -16.47 19.73
C ARG A 4 -11.27 -17.59 20.76
N CYS A 5 -10.29 -17.92 21.60
CA CYS A 5 -10.44 -18.96 22.61
C CYS A 5 -11.15 -18.40 23.84
N ILE A 6 -12.26 -19.00 24.26
CA ILE A 6 -13.07 -18.54 25.41
C ILE A 6 -12.76 -19.37 26.66
N THR A 7 -12.54 -20.68 26.50
CA THR A 7 -12.28 -21.61 27.60
C THR A 7 -10.81 -22.02 27.69
N PRO A 8 -10.30 -22.36 28.89
CA PRO A 8 -8.95 -22.92 29.06
C PRO A 8 -8.72 -24.20 28.23
N ALA A 9 -9.77 -24.99 27.98
CA ALA A 9 -9.71 -26.16 27.11
C ALA A 9 -9.51 -25.79 25.63
N GLN A 10 -10.15 -24.72 25.15
CA GLN A 10 -9.91 -24.19 23.80
C GLN A 10 -8.49 -23.64 23.67
N VAL A 11 -8.00 -22.90 24.66
CA VAL A 11 -6.60 -22.41 24.67
C VAL A 11 -5.63 -23.60 24.58
N ARG A 12 -5.76 -24.60 25.45
CA ARG A 12 -4.88 -25.79 25.43
C ARG A 12 -4.92 -26.56 24.11
N ARG A 13 -6.09 -26.68 23.47
CA ARG A 13 -6.20 -27.29 22.13
C ARG A 13 -5.51 -26.42 21.07
N CYS A 14 -5.75 -25.12 21.08
CA CYS A 14 -5.15 -24.19 20.12
C CYS A 14 -3.63 -24.14 20.25
N LEU A 15 -3.10 -24.18 21.48
CA LEU A 15 -1.66 -24.25 21.75
C LEU A 15 -1.03 -25.53 21.19
N LYS A 16 -1.72 -26.67 21.22
CA LYS A 16 -1.23 -27.93 20.61
C LYS A 16 -1.18 -27.88 19.08
N THR A 17 -2.02 -27.06 18.47
CA THR A 17 -2.09 -26.82 17.02
C THR A 17 -1.28 -25.61 16.58
N LEU A 18 -0.42 -25.06 17.45
CA LEU A 18 0.42 -23.93 17.07
C LEU A 18 1.40 -24.35 15.97
N PRO A 19 1.59 -23.51 14.93
CA PRO A 19 2.57 -23.77 13.91
C PRO A 19 3.97 -23.79 14.53
N LYS A 20 4.81 -24.74 14.10
CA LYS A 20 6.15 -24.91 14.66
C LYS A 20 7.12 -23.81 14.23
N THR A 21 6.82 -23.14 13.13
CA THR A 21 7.64 -22.06 12.57
C THR A 21 6.80 -20.84 12.28
N LEU A 22 7.47 -19.69 12.23
CA LEU A 22 6.87 -18.43 11.86
C LEU A 22 6.31 -18.46 10.42
N TYR A 23 6.96 -19.14 9.48
CA TYR A 23 6.45 -19.33 8.12
C TYR A 23 5.17 -20.17 8.07
N SER A 24 5.08 -21.26 8.84
CA SER A 24 3.83 -22.03 8.95
C SER A 24 2.70 -21.24 9.62
N THR A 25 3.04 -20.17 10.36
CA THR A 25 2.04 -19.23 10.89
C THR A 25 1.49 -18.36 9.77
N TYR A 26 2.32 -17.81 8.90
CA TYR A 26 1.86 -17.00 7.77
C TYR A 26 1.10 -17.81 6.73
N GLU A 27 1.58 -19.01 6.40
CA GLU A 27 0.85 -19.93 5.51
C GLU A 27 -0.58 -20.15 6.01
N ARG A 28 -0.75 -20.41 7.31
CA ARG A 28 -2.07 -20.59 7.91
C ARG A 28 -2.91 -19.32 7.88
N ILE A 29 -2.33 -18.16 8.22
CA ILE A 29 -3.06 -16.88 8.18
C ILE A 29 -3.57 -16.60 6.77
N LEU A 30 -2.71 -16.79 5.76
CA LEU A 30 -3.04 -16.57 4.36
C LEU A 30 -4.05 -17.59 3.83
N ALA A 31 -4.04 -18.82 4.35
CA ALA A 31 -5.00 -19.87 3.97
C ALA A 31 -6.40 -19.65 4.57
N GLU A 32 -6.54 -18.82 5.61
CA GLU A 32 -7.83 -18.47 6.22
C GLU A 32 -8.55 -17.33 5.50
N ILE A 33 -7.89 -16.67 4.55
CA ILE A 33 -8.46 -15.58 3.77
C ILE A 33 -9.49 -16.15 2.80
N ASP A 34 -10.67 -15.53 2.77
CA ASP A 34 -11.74 -15.94 1.86
C ASP A 34 -11.31 -15.74 0.40
N LYS A 35 -11.72 -16.67 -0.47
CA LYS A 35 -11.42 -16.64 -1.91
C LYS A 35 -11.90 -15.37 -2.58
N GLU A 36 -13.02 -14.83 -2.12
CA GLU A 36 -13.59 -13.57 -2.63
C GLU A 36 -12.68 -12.36 -2.39
N HIS A 37 -11.80 -12.43 -1.38
CA HIS A 37 -10.90 -11.34 -1.02
C HIS A 37 -9.44 -11.58 -1.46
N ILE A 38 -9.15 -12.71 -2.12
CA ILE A 38 -7.78 -13.08 -2.48
C ILE A 38 -7.15 -11.98 -3.35
N ASP A 39 -7.79 -11.57 -4.44
CA ASP A 39 -7.18 -10.61 -5.38
C ASP A 39 -6.85 -9.28 -4.71
N MET A 40 -7.77 -8.79 -3.87
CA MET A 40 -7.58 -7.61 -3.03
C MET A 40 -6.36 -7.76 -2.12
N VAL A 41 -6.24 -8.89 -1.43
CA VAL A 41 -5.15 -9.19 -0.50
C VAL A 41 -3.81 -9.31 -1.22
N ILE A 42 -3.76 -10.02 -2.34
CA ILE A 42 -2.53 -10.18 -3.11
C ILE A 42 -2.05 -8.81 -3.57
N THR A 43 -2.96 -8.00 -4.12
CA THR A 43 -2.66 -6.66 -4.62
C THR A 43 -2.11 -5.78 -3.51
N ALA A 44 -2.78 -5.76 -2.35
CA ALA A 44 -2.32 -5.00 -1.18
C ALA A 44 -0.94 -5.47 -0.69
N LEU A 45 -0.71 -6.78 -0.60
CA LEU A 45 0.57 -7.33 -0.17
C LEU A 45 1.69 -7.02 -1.17
N LYS A 46 1.42 -7.07 -2.49
CA LYS A 46 2.40 -6.67 -3.52
C LYS A 46 2.85 -5.23 -3.28
N TRP A 47 1.91 -4.32 -3.12
CA TRP A 47 2.18 -2.91 -2.83
C TRP A 47 2.95 -2.70 -1.53
N LEU A 48 2.52 -3.33 -0.43
CA LEU A 48 3.19 -3.22 0.87
C LEU A 48 4.62 -3.78 0.88
N VAL A 49 4.95 -4.66 -0.07
CA VAL A 49 6.28 -5.24 -0.22
C VAL A 49 7.20 -4.36 -1.07
N ILE A 50 6.66 -3.73 -2.12
CA ILE A 50 7.46 -3.06 -3.17
C ILE A 50 7.44 -1.54 -3.12
N ALA A 51 6.51 -0.92 -2.38
CA ALA A 51 6.40 0.53 -2.38
C ALA A 51 7.69 1.21 -1.88
N GLU A 52 8.16 2.23 -2.61
CA GLU A 52 9.40 2.97 -2.30
C GLU A 52 9.32 3.73 -0.97
N ARG A 53 8.10 4.12 -0.61
CA ARG A 53 7.76 4.64 0.71
C ARG A 53 6.50 3.95 1.22
N PRO A 54 6.27 3.96 2.54
CA PRO A 54 5.01 3.48 3.10
C PRO A 54 3.82 4.19 2.46
N LEU A 55 2.79 3.41 2.17
CA LEU A 55 1.54 3.92 1.63
C LEU A 55 0.60 4.34 2.76
N THR A 56 -0.14 5.40 2.53
CA THR A 56 -1.31 5.69 3.36
C THR A 56 -2.43 4.69 3.05
N LEU A 57 -3.41 4.56 3.95
CA LEU A 57 -4.56 3.68 3.74
C LEU A 57 -5.35 4.03 2.47
N HIS A 58 -5.53 5.33 2.18
CA HIS A 58 -6.21 5.78 0.97
C HIS A 58 -5.40 5.45 -0.30
N GLU A 59 -4.08 5.68 -0.27
CA GLU A 59 -3.18 5.28 -1.37
C GLU A 59 -3.24 3.77 -1.62
N LEU A 60 -3.18 2.97 -0.55
CA LEU A 60 -3.26 1.52 -0.64
C LEU A 60 -4.61 1.07 -1.19
N ALA A 61 -5.70 1.75 -0.86
CA ALA A 61 -7.03 1.41 -1.37
C ALA A 61 -7.18 1.71 -2.88
N GLU A 62 -6.70 2.86 -3.34
CA GLU A 62 -6.65 3.17 -4.78
C GLU A 62 -5.75 2.18 -5.53
N ALA A 63 -4.62 1.82 -4.92
CA ALA A 63 -3.69 0.83 -5.44
C ALA A 63 -4.30 -0.58 -5.54
N VAL A 64 -5.18 -0.93 -4.60
CA VAL A 64 -5.95 -2.18 -4.59
C VAL A 64 -7.07 -2.16 -5.63
N ALA A 65 -7.74 -1.03 -5.84
CA ALA A 65 -8.79 -0.87 -6.84
C ALA A 65 -8.28 -1.05 -8.29
N LEU A 66 -6.99 -0.83 -8.54
CA LEU A 66 -6.32 -1.15 -9.82
C LEU A 66 -6.22 -2.66 -10.09
N GLY A 67 -6.42 -3.50 -9.07
CA GLY A 67 -6.46 -4.95 -9.19
C GLY A 67 -5.10 -5.63 -9.43
N LEU A 68 -5.17 -6.96 -9.60
CA LEU A 68 -3.99 -7.82 -9.76
C LEU A 68 -3.31 -7.70 -11.11
N GLU A 69 -4.06 -7.32 -12.12
CA GLU A 69 -3.62 -7.10 -13.48
C GLU A 69 -3.73 -5.61 -13.78
N PRO A 70 -2.72 -4.79 -13.45
CA PRO A 70 -2.83 -3.35 -13.61
C PRO A 70 -3.03 -2.92 -15.07
N ARG A 71 -2.85 -3.84 -16.03
CA ARG A 71 -3.06 -3.64 -17.46
C ARG A 71 -4.53 -3.64 -17.88
N ALA A 72 -5.43 -4.11 -17.04
CA ALA A 72 -6.86 -4.05 -17.30
C ALA A 72 -7.38 -2.61 -17.23
N ASP A 73 -8.52 -2.36 -17.86
CA ASP A 73 -9.21 -1.08 -17.70
C ASP A 73 -9.62 -0.90 -16.24
N PHE A 74 -9.42 0.30 -15.71
CA PHE A 74 -9.80 0.60 -14.34
C PHE A 74 -11.33 0.63 -14.21
N ASP A 75 -11.86 -0.28 -13.40
CA ASP A 75 -13.26 -0.28 -13.00
C ASP A 75 -13.42 0.53 -11.71
N ILE A 76 -14.20 1.61 -11.78
CA ILE A 76 -14.49 2.46 -10.62
C ILE A 76 -15.24 1.70 -9.52
N ASP A 77 -15.99 0.66 -9.88
CA ASP A 77 -16.75 -0.17 -8.94
C ASP A 77 -15.84 -1.08 -8.10
N ASN A 78 -14.55 -1.18 -8.43
CA ASN A 78 -13.54 -1.85 -7.59
C ASN A 78 -13.09 -1.00 -6.39
N ARG A 79 -13.50 0.27 -6.30
CA ARG A 79 -13.16 1.11 -5.15
C ARG A 79 -13.89 0.63 -3.90
N LEU A 80 -13.13 0.52 -2.81
CA LEU A 80 -13.67 0.04 -1.54
C LEU A 80 -14.58 1.10 -0.90
N PRO A 81 -15.83 0.74 -0.55
CA PRO A 81 -16.71 1.64 0.20
C PRO A 81 -16.18 1.96 1.60
N ASP A 82 -15.59 0.95 2.28
CA ASP A 82 -14.92 1.10 3.58
C ASP A 82 -13.44 0.70 3.44
N LEU A 83 -12.55 1.68 3.48
CA LEU A 83 -11.10 1.48 3.35
C LEU A 83 -10.56 0.57 4.47
N THR A 84 -11.23 0.51 5.62
CA THR A 84 -10.80 -0.32 6.75
C THR A 84 -10.97 -1.81 6.47
N ASP A 85 -11.71 -2.21 5.43
CA ASP A 85 -11.85 -3.60 5.02
C ASP A 85 -10.50 -4.22 4.61
N ILE A 86 -9.60 -3.45 3.97
CA ILE A 86 -8.24 -3.90 3.68
C ILE A 86 -7.52 -4.32 4.96
N ILE A 87 -7.61 -3.48 6.01
CA ILE A 87 -6.97 -3.73 7.29
C ILE A 87 -7.62 -4.92 7.99
N ARG A 88 -8.95 -5.04 7.96
CA ARG A 88 -9.70 -6.15 8.57
C ARG A 88 -9.32 -7.48 7.94
N VAL A 89 -9.21 -7.54 6.61
CA VAL A 89 -8.87 -8.78 5.90
C VAL A 89 -7.40 -9.14 6.05
N LEU A 90 -6.47 -8.17 5.95
CA LEU A 90 -5.04 -8.42 6.14
C LEU A 90 -4.68 -8.74 7.61
N GLY A 91 -5.50 -8.25 8.56
CA GLY A 91 -5.43 -8.61 9.96
C GLY A 91 -4.03 -8.43 10.57
N SER A 92 -3.47 -9.51 11.10
CA SER A 92 -2.15 -9.48 11.76
C SER A 92 -0.94 -9.41 10.81
N LEU A 93 -1.16 -9.42 9.49
CA LEU A 93 -0.07 -9.26 8.51
C LEU A 93 0.38 -7.82 8.39
N VAL A 94 -0.44 -6.86 8.82
CA VAL A 94 -0.19 -5.42 8.71
C VAL A 94 -0.21 -4.72 10.06
N ALA A 95 0.53 -3.62 10.13
CA ALA A 95 0.49 -2.65 11.21
C ALA A 95 0.02 -1.30 10.65
N VAL A 96 -0.68 -0.55 11.51
CA VAL A 96 -1.23 0.76 11.16
C VAL A 96 -0.55 1.80 12.04
N GLU A 97 0.11 2.75 11.40
CA GLU A 97 0.76 3.88 12.08
C GLU A 97 -0.13 5.10 11.90
N VAL A 98 -0.68 5.60 13.01
CA VAL A 98 -1.43 6.86 13.00
C VAL A 98 -0.43 7.96 13.32
N PRO A 99 -0.19 8.93 12.42
CA PRO A 99 0.54 10.13 12.79
C PRO A 99 -0.31 10.88 13.81
N LEU A 100 0.03 10.77 15.10
CA LEU A 100 -0.59 11.57 16.15
C LEU A 100 -0.06 12.99 16.01
N THR A 101 -0.80 13.88 15.34
CA THR A 101 -0.73 15.30 15.70
C THR A 101 -1.27 15.38 17.13
N ARG A 102 -0.39 15.56 18.10
CA ARG A 102 -0.85 15.98 19.43
C ARG A 102 -1.57 17.30 19.23
N ARG A 103 -2.89 17.26 19.36
CA ARG A 103 -3.72 18.43 19.57
C ARG A 103 -3.36 19.02 20.94
N PHE A 104 -2.28 19.78 21.03
CA PHE A 104 -1.97 20.57 22.21
C PHE A 104 -2.84 21.84 22.21
N TYR A 105 -4.11 21.71 22.58
CA TYR A 105 -4.90 22.88 23.04
C TYR A 105 -4.68 23.18 24.53
N TRP A 106 -3.57 22.72 25.11
CA TRP A 106 -3.26 22.95 26.51
C TRP A 106 -1.99 23.77 26.66
N LEU A 107 -2.00 24.99 26.13
CA LEU A 107 -1.23 26.16 26.58
C LEU A 107 -1.66 27.38 25.74
N HIS A 108 -2.93 27.78 25.84
CA HIS A 108 -3.22 29.21 25.76
C HIS A 108 -2.78 29.80 27.10
N PRO A 109 -1.78 30.67 27.08
CA PRO A 109 -2.08 32.05 27.34
C PRO A 109 -1.80 32.83 26.06
N GLU A 110 -2.90 33.27 25.42
CA GLU A 110 -2.98 34.47 24.56
C GLU A 110 -1.90 34.66 23.48
N TYR A 111 -2.32 34.53 22.19
CA TYR A 111 -1.88 35.31 20.99
C TYR A 111 -0.36 35.54 20.79
N ASP A 112 0.32 35.28 19.67
CA ASP A 112 0.00 35.33 18.24
C ASP A 112 1.23 34.77 17.48
N SER A 113 1.01 34.33 16.24
CA SER A 113 1.92 34.23 15.08
C SER A 113 3.43 33.88 15.22
N ASP A 114 3.84 32.95 14.35
CA ASP A 114 5.16 32.82 13.71
C ASP A 114 6.23 31.95 14.40
N SER A 115 6.13 30.63 14.23
CA SER A 115 7.20 29.83 13.60
C SER A 115 6.83 28.34 13.60
N ASP A 116 6.42 27.85 12.43
CA ASP A 116 6.10 26.44 12.22
C ASP A 116 7.38 25.61 12.10
N SER A 117 7.94 25.21 13.23
CA SER A 117 8.80 24.02 13.29
C SER A 117 7.99 22.87 13.88
N GLU A 118 7.17 22.23 13.05
CA GLU A 118 6.53 20.96 13.38
C GLU A 118 7.61 19.89 13.58
N PHE A 119 7.64 19.28 14.77
CA PHE A 119 8.47 18.10 15.01
C PHE A 119 7.58 16.90 15.35
N CYS A 120 7.66 15.87 14.52
CA CYS A 120 6.81 14.69 14.58
C CYS A 120 7.45 13.56 15.41
N VAL A 121 6.64 12.89 16.25
CA VAL A 121 6.98 11.60 16.85
C VAL A 121 5.90 10.58 16.51
N ASN A 122 6.29 9.49 15.83
CA ASN A 122 5.39 8.43 15.39
C ASN A 122 4.94 7.56 16.57
N SER A 123 3.63 7.28 16.68
CA SER A 123 3.11 6.27 17.62
C SER A 123 2.61 5.05 16.84
N VAL A 124 3.17 3.87 17.14
CA VAL A 124 2.74 2.60 16.56
C VAL A 124 1.55 2.09 17.38
N CYS A 125 0.39 1.95 16.77
CA CYS A 125 -0.79 1.35 17.41
C CYS A 125 -1.19 0.07 16.67
N HIS A 126 -1.87 -0.84 17.37
CA HIS A 126 -2.39 -2.03 16.70
C HIS A 126 -3.55 -1.62 15.78
N ALA A 127 -3.63 -2.27 14.61
CA ALA A 127 -4.64 -2.01 13.58
C ALA A 127 -6.10 -1.98 14.10
N SER A 128 -6.41 -2.77 15.14
CA SER A 128 -7.74 -2.78 15.77
C SER A 128 -8.07 -1.52 16.58
N ASP A 129 -7.05 -0.83 17.07
CA ASP A 129 -7.19 0.25 18.04
C ASP A 129 -7.16 1.63 17.34
N ALA A 130 -6.48 1.71 16.19
CA ALA A 130 -6.47 2.87 15.30
C ALA A 130 -7.87 3.16 14.70
N VAL A 131 -8.60 2.09 14.33
CA VAL A 131 -9.89 2.19 13.64
C VAL A 131 -11.03 2.59 14.60
N THR A 132 -10.87 2.35 15.91
CA THR A 132 -11.92 2.60 16.91
C THR A 132 -11.82 3.96 17.60
N THR A 133 -10.70 4.68 17.49
CA THR A 133 -10.43 5.90 18.29
C THR A 133 -10.41 7.21 17.50
N GLY A 134 -10.53 7.19 16.18
CA GLY A 134 -10.58 8.39 15.34
C GLY A 134 -11.99 8.64 14.82
N ASN A 135 -12.55 9.80 15.16
CA ASN A 135 -13.69 10.38 14.44
C ASN A 135 -13.37 10.33 12.92
N SER A 136 -14.05 9.44 12.19
CA SER A 136 -13.80 9.08 10.78
C SER A 136 -13.98 10.23 9.78
N ASP A 137 -14.36 11.41 10.27
CA ASP A 137 -14.80 12.54 9.45
C ASP A 137 -13.71 13.59 9.20
N SER A 138 -12.45 13.33 9.60
CA SER A 138 -11.34 14.23 9.23
C SER A 138 -10.68 13.75 7.93
N PRO A 139 -10.94 14.39 6.77
CA PRO A 139 -10.33 14.03 5.50
C PRO A 139 -8.81 14.30 5.45
N TYR A 140 -8.22 14.83 6.52
CA TYR A 140 -6.81 15.23 6.58
C TYR A 140 -5.86 14.18 7.16
N TYR A 141 -6.36 13.04 7.67
CA TYR A 141 -5.52 12.03 8.30
C TYR A 141 -5.81 10.63 7.76
N SER A 142 -5.03 10.22 6.76
CA SER A 142 -4.97 8.82 6.34
C SER A 142 -3.83 8.11 7.08
N PRO A 143 -4.10 7.06 7.86
CA PRO A 143 -3.05 6.34 8.56
C PRO A 143 -2.11 5.64 7.57
N ILE A 144 -0.86 5.38 7.99
CA ILE A 144 0.13 4.66 7.20
C ILE A 144 -0.06 3.16 7.44
N VAL A 145 -0.02 2.37 6.37
CA VAL A 145 -0.12 0.90 6.42
C VAL A 145 1.22 0.29 6.06
N ARG A 146 1.69 -0.66 6.88
CA ARG A 146 2.95 -1.39 6.66
C ARG A 146 2.76 -2.87 6.95
N LEU A 147 3.67 -3.70 6.48
CA LEU A 147 3.78 -5.06 6.98
C LEU A 147 4.09 -5.04 8.48
N ALA A 148 3.39 -5.87 9.25
CA ALA A 148 3.51 -5.89 10.71
C ALA A 148 4.92 -6.23 11.19
N HIS A 149 5.62 -7.10 10.44
CA HIS A 149 6.96 -7.55 10.77
C HIS A 149 7.79 -7.77 9.52
N PHE A 150 9.11 -7.55 9.62
CA PHE A 150 10.08 -7.83 8.55
C PHE A 150 9.97 -9.26 8.02
N SER A 151 9.72 -10.21 8.92
CA SER A 151 9.57 -11.62 8.57
C SER A 151 8.34 -11.93 7.69
N VAL A 152 7.30 -11.08 7.69
CA VAL A 152 6.18 -11.19 6.73
C VAL A 152 6.70 -10.96 5.32
N ARG A 153 7.53 -9.93 5.12
CA ARG A 153 8.17 -9.63 3.83
C ARG A 153 9.05 -10.79 3.39
N GLU A 154 9.88 -11.31 4.28
CA GLU A 154 10.76 -12.47 3.96
C GLU A 154 9.96 -13.68 3.51
N TYR A 155 8.86 -14.00 4.20
CA TYR A 155 8.00 -15.11 3.81
C TYR A 155 7.35 -14.88 2.44
N LEU A 156 6.82 -13.67 2.18
CA LEU A 156 6.22 -13.34 0.88
C LEU A 156 7.25 -13.46 -0.24
N MET A 157 8.44 -12.88 -0.08
CA MET A 157 9.53 -12.91 -1.06
C MET A 157 10.24 -14.27 -1.16
N SER A 158 9.99 -15.22 -0.26
CA SER A 158 10.63 -16.54 -0.28
C SER A 158 10.15 -17.40 -1.45
N THR A 159 10.86 -18.50 -1.73
CA THR A 159 10.46 -19.50 -2.72
C THR A 159 9.33 -20.43 -2.24
N LEU A 160 8.91 -20.32 -0.97
CA LEU A 160 7.86 -21.16 -0.39
C LEU A 160 6.52 -20.93 -1.11
N PRO A 161 5.69 -21.97 -1.25
CA PRO A 161 4.36 -21.83 -1.85
C PRO A 161 3.46 -20.96 -0.97
N LYS A 162 2.62 -20.14 -1.62
CA LYS A 162 1.58 -19.36 -0.93
C LYS A 162 0.24 -20.03 -1.21
N PRO A 163 -0.70 -20.07 -0.25
CA PRO A 163 -1.98 -20.77 -0.43
C PRO A 163 -2.78 -20.35 -1.66
N TRP A 164 -2.63 -19.09 -2.07
CA TRP A 164 -3.40 -18.44 -3.11
C TRP A 164 -2.58 -18.06 -4.36
N SER A 165 -1.26 -18.33 -4.39
CA SER A 165 -0.42 -17.97 -5.53
C SER A 165 0.71 -18.98 -5.74
N THR A 166 0.85 -19.40 -7.00
CA THR A 166 2.04 -20.07 -7.51
C THR A 166 3.14 -19.08 -7.87
N ASP A 167 2.80 -17.82 -8.11
CA ASP A 167 3.74 -16.76 -8.44
C ASP A 167 4.51 -16.34 -7.21
N HIS A 168 5.83 -16.33 -7.35
CA HIS A 168 6.73 -15.79 -6.35
C HIS A 168 6.63 -14.27 -6.35
N PHE A 169 6.63 -13.67 -5.16
CA PHE A 169 6.89 -12.25 -4.98
C PHE A 169 8.36 -12.02 -5.31
N ASN A 170 8.67 -11.95 -6.60
CA ASN A 170 9.99 -11.62 -7.06
C ASN A 170 10.06 -10.10 -7.25
N GLU A 171 11.07 -9.49 -6.65
CA GLU A 171 11.25 -8.04 -6.59
C GLU A 171 11.16 -7.36 -7.97
N ALA A 172 11.79 -7.95 -8.99
CA ALA A 172 11.76 -7.39 -10.34
C ALA A 172 10.39 -7.47 -11.02
N ASP A 173 9.58 -8.50 -10.71
CA ASP A 173 8.21 -8.61 -11.24
C ASP A 173 7.25 -7.67 -10.48
N LEU A 174 7.48 -7.48 -9.18
CA LEU A 174 6.74 -6.51 -8.38
C LEU A 174 7.02 -5.08 -8.84
N HIS A 175 8.25 -4.76 -9.22
CA HIS A 175 8.58 -3.47 -9.81
C HIS A 175 7.92 -3.26 -11.18
N ASP A 176 7.82 -4.29 -12.03
CA ASP A 176 7.07 -4.20 -13.30
C ASP A 176 5.57 -3.94 -13.03
N PHE A 177 4.99 -4.70 -12.10
CA PHE A 177 3.63 -4.51 -11.61
C PHE A 177 3.38 -3.07 -11.13
N ALA A 178 4.23 -2.55 -10.23
CA ALA A 178 4.05 -1.23 -9.64
C ALA A 178 4.27 -0.11 -10.66
N ALA A 179 5.25 -0.25 -11.56
CA ALA A 179 5.48 0.72 -12.63
C ALA A 179 4.26 0.84 -13.55
N ILE A 180 3.71 -0.29 -14.01
CA ILE A 180 2.53 -0.32 -14.86
C ILE A 180 1.31 0.27 -14.13
N ALA A 181 1.09 -0.10 -12.87
CA ALA A 181 0.00 0.42 -12.06
C ALA A 181 0.08 1.94 -11.89
N CYS A 182 1.25 2.48 -11.56
CA CYS A 182 1.45 3.93 -11.46
C CYS A 182 1.13 4.65 -12.76
N LEU A 183 1.62 4.14 -13.90
CA LEU A 183 1.39 4.74 -15.21
C LEU A 183 -0.10 4.75 -15.57
N ASN A 184 -0.79 3.62 -15.37
CA ASN A 184 -2.22 3.53 -15.66
C ASN A 184 -3.05 4.43 -14.74
N TYR A 185 -2.67 4.54 -13.47
CA TYR A 185 -3.33 5.45 -12.55
C TYR A 185 -3.20 6.92 -12.98
N ILE A 186 -1.98 7.35 -13.37
CA ILE A 186 -1.75 8.71 -13.87
C ILE A 186 -2.61 8.95 -15.13
N LYS A 187 -2.62 7.99 -16.07
CA LYS A 187 -3.43 8.08 -17.31
C LYS A 187 -4.92 8.25 -16.99
N LEU A 188 -5.44 7.46 -16.06
CA LEU A 188 -6.83 7.50 -15.60
C LEU A 188 -7.19 8.88 -15.01
N ILE A 189 -6.38 9.37 -14.08
CA ILE A 189 -6.64 10.66 -13.42
C ILE A 189 -6.66 11.80 -14.43
N MET A 190 -5.73 11.76 -15.39
CA MET A 190 -5.66 12.76 -16.47
C MET A 190 -6.81 12.65 -17.46
N SER A 191 -7.28 11.45 -17.81
CA SER A 191 -8.40 11.27 -18.76
C SER A 191 -9.73 11.70 -18.17
N HIS A 192 -9.95 11.50 -16.87
CA HIS A 192 -11.18 11.88 -16.19
C HIS A 192 -11.18 13.32 -15.66
N ASN A 193 -10.09 14.08 -15.88
CA ASN A 193 -9.89 15.42 -15.29
C ASN A 193 -10.18 15.44 -13.78
N SER A 194 -9.84 14.32 -13.10
CA SER A 194 -10.00 14.21 -11.66
C SER A 194 -8.82 14.94 -11.02
N MET A 195 -9.10 15.92 -10.18
CA MET A 195 -8.05 16.80 -9.68
C MET A 195 -7.18 16.15 -8.59
N PHE A 196 -7.68 15.09 -7.94
CA PHE A 196 -7.00 14.43 -6.82
C PHE A 196 -7.40 12.96 -6.72
N GLY A 197 -6.43 12.07 -6.95
CA GLY A 197 -6.53 10.67 -6.59
C GLY A 197 -5.47 10.36 -5.54
N ASP A 198 -5.81 9.63 -4.48
CA ASP A 198 -4.91 9.48 -3.32
C ASP A 198 -3.57 8.85 -3.71
N LEU A 199 -3.53 7.96 -4.70
CA LEU A 199 -2.30 7.35 -5.22
C LEU A 199 -1.52 8.26 -6.20
N TYR A 200 -2.09 9.38 -6.67
CA TYR A 200 -1.54 10.17 -7.79
C TYR A 200 -0.13 10.68 -7.51
N TYR A 201 0.09 11.27 -6.33
CA TYR A 201 1.39 11.81 -5.96
C TYR A 201 2.44 10.72 -5.82
N TYR A 202 2.08 9.59 -5.20
CA TYR A 202 2.97 8.43 -5.15
C TYR A 202 3.32 7.97 -6.57
N ALA A 203 2.30 7.78 -7.41
CA ALA A 203 2.47 7.31 -8.77
C ALA A 203 3.39 8.23 -9.57
N LEU A 204 3.16 9.54 -9.53
CA LEU A 204 3.95 10.54 -10.24
C LEU A 204 5.39 10.63 -9.73
N SER A 205 5.61 10.44 -8.43
CA SER A 205 6.94 10.53 -7.82
C SER A 205 7.78 9.26 -7.91
N TYR A 206 7.19 8.08 -8.02
CA TYR A 206 7.94 6.82 -7.85
C TYR A 206 7.84 5.83 -9.02
N TRP A 207 6.97 6.05 -10.01
CA TRP A 207 6.86 5.18 -11.19
C TRP A 207 8.21 4.91 -11.89
N PHE A 208 9.08 5.93 -12.00
CA PHE A 208 10.37 5.79 -12.69
C PHE A 208 11.37 4.95 -11.88
N MET A 209 11.30 5.00 -10.55
CA MET A 209 12.13 4.16 -9.67
C MET A 209 11.76 2.70 -9.85
N HIS A 210 10.46 2.39 -9.88
CA HIS A 210 9.97 1.06 -10.18
C HIS A 210 10.33 0.61 -11.60
N ALA A 211 10.15 1.47 -12.61
CA ALA A 211 10.51 1.15 -14.00
C ALA A 211 12.01 0.83 -14.16
N LYS A 212 12.86 1.50 -13.39
CA LYS A 212 14.30 1.21 -13.34
C LYS A 212 14.56 -0.18 -12.78
N ASN A 213 13.83 -0.70 -11.81
CA ASN A 213 14.17 -1.98 -11.18
C ASN A 213 13.48 -3.21 -11.81
N CYS A 214 12.88 -3.06 -13.00
CA CYS A 214 12.20 -4.14 -13.72
C CYS A 214 13.18 -5.15 -14.36
N LYS A 215 12.76 -6.41 -14.52
CA LYS A 215 13.53 -7.50 -15.18
C LYS A 215 14.03 -7.13 -16.59
N ASP A 216 13.18 -6.49 -17.39
CA ASP A 216 13.44 -6.15 -18.79
C ASP A 216 13.91 -4.70 -18.96
N HIS A 217 15.08 -4.43 -18.40
CA HIS A 217 15.70 -3.11 -18.36
C HIS A 217 15.98 -2.46 -19.74
N ASN A 218 15.78 -3.17 -20.87
CA ASN A 218 16.55 -2.87 -22.08
C ASN A 218 15.80 -2.59 -23.40
N ARG A 219 14.46 -2.72 -23.51
CA ARG A 219 13.76 -2.24 -24.74
C ARG A 219 12.24 -2.11 -24.67
N ALA A 220 11.55 -3.09 -24.10
CA ALA A 220 10.08 -3.11 -24.09
C ALA A 220 9.50 -2.12 -23.09
N ASN A 221 10.09 -2.04 -21.89
CA ASN A 221 9.66 -1.11 -20.85
C ASN A 221 10.08 0.33 -21.17
N SER A 222 11.26 0.53 -21.78
CA SER A 222 11.65 1.84 -22.32
C SER A 222 10.74 2.26 -23.48
N ALA A 223 10.36 1.36 -24.40
CA ALA A 223 9.42 1.69 -25.47
C ALA A 223 8.02 2.06 -24.94
N LYS A 224 7.48 1.33 -23.95
CA LYS A 224 6.21 1.67 -23.30
C LYS A 224 6.29 2.98 -22.53
N PHE A 225 7.40 3.23 -21.85
CA PHE A 225 7.73 4.49 -21.18
C PHE A 225 7.79 5.64 -22.17
N PHE A 226 8.50 5.48 -23.30
CA PHE A 226 8.55 6.49 -24.36
C PHE A 226 7.19 6.68 -25.02
N THR A 227 6.41 5.62 -25.21
CA THR A 227 5.04 5.68 -25.75
C THR A 227 4.14 6.47 -24.80
N PHE A 228 4.14 6.13 -23.51
CA PHE A 228 3.44 6.88 -22.47
C PHE A 228 3.89 8.34 -22.44
N LEU A 229 5.19 8.63 -22.33
CA LEU A 229 5.69 10.01 -22.37
C LEU A 229 5.35 10.75 -23.68
N SER A 230 5.20 10.03 -24.80
CA SER A 230 4.77 10.61 -26.07
C SER A 230 3.26 10.88 -26.12
N GLU A 231 2.43 10.01 -25.53
CA GLU A 231 0.99 10.22 -25.33
C GLU A 231 0.74 11.45 -24.42
N PHE A 232 1.62 11.68 -23.44
CA PHE A 232 1.58 12.82 -22.52
C PHE A 232 2.08 14.14 -23.15
N ARG A 233 2.80 14.09 -24.29
CA ARG A 233 3.28 15.26 -25.04
C ARG A 233 2.21 15.92 -25.92
N LEU A 234 0.93 15.78 -25.59
CA LEU A 234 -0.16 16.46 -26.28
C LEU A 234 -1.05 17.17 -25.26
N THR A 235 -0.60 18.34 -24.77
CA THR A 235 -1.47 19.54 -24.54
C THR A 235 -0.83 20.73 -23.82
N ALA A 236 0.42 20.69 -23.36
CA ALA A 236 1.06 21.92 -22.84
C ALA A 236 2.56 22.01 -23.16
N GLU A 237 2.92 23.06 -23.90
CA GLU A 237 4.29 23.47 -24.17
C GLU A 237 5.04 23.79 -22.86
N ARG A 238 5.89 22.87 -22.38
CA ARG A 238 7.29 23.12 -21.95
C ARG A 238 7.91 21.85 -21.32
N PRO A 239 9.19 21.55 -21.60
CA PRO A 239 9.68 20.17 -21.57
C PRO A 239 10.17 19.72 -20.20
N LEU A 240 9.95 18.42 -19.94
CA LEU A 240 10.46 17.54 -18.88
C LEU A 240 12.00 17.60 -18.63
N GLU A 241 12.75 18.39 -19.39
CA GLU A 241 14.19 18.59 -19.24
C GLU A 241 14.57 19.11 -17.85
N ARG A 242 13.71 19.92 -17.20
CA ARG A 242 13.96 20.41 -15.83
C ARG A 242 13.80 19.35 -14.74
N LEU A 243 13.01 18.30 -14.95
CA LEU A 243 12.81 17.24 -13.96
C LEU A 243 13.92 16.18 -14.05
N LEU A 244 14.44 15.93 -15.25
CA LEU A 244 15.57 15.03 -15.46
C LEU A 244 16.94 15.70 -15.20
N SER A 245 17.05 17.03 -15.29
CA SER A 245 18.29 17.77 -15.04
C SER A 245 18.65 18.00 -13.57
N LEU A 246 17.80 17.58 -12.62
CA LEU A 246 18.04 17.82 -11.19
C LEU A 246 18.73 16.64 -10.47
N HIS A 247 18.92 15.49 -11.11
CA HIS A 247 19.46 14.28 -10.44
C HIS A 247 20.38 13.43 -11.33
N ILE A 248 21.22 14.06 -12.16
CA ILE A 248 22.42 13.43 -12.73
C ILE A 248 23.65 14.07 -12.09
#